data_AF-A0A7S1LNG4-F1
#
_entry.id   AF-A0A7S1LNG4-F1
#
_cell.length_a   1.000
_cell.length_b   1.000
_cell.length_c   1.000
_cell.angle_alpha   90.00
_cell.angle_beta   90.00
_cell.angle_gamma   90.00
#
_symmetry.space_group_name_H-M   'P 1'
#
loop_
_entity.id
_entity.type
_entity.pdbx_description
1 polymer ?
#
loop_
_entity_poly.entity_id
_entity_poly.type
_entity_poly.pdbx_seq_one_letter_code
_entity_poly.pdbx_strand_id
1 'polypeptide(L)'
;VNVVCRRRNLCGMKMASWMVGLSQVPVPGTVMLDVFQVMYDLVGFDVWSAHSVQTDANRTFAQISQKTVFGVTDIYFLAGYYGIMEVHVDEIKRLTDQCAHTKKMKKIPCECIIKAIGTSPSFKVDRTFGIKELVGLWINNDPLRPISCNGMFVQARNFGSFSSGPGFVGIVKMMSWFINFPDDWLKVSAVLPRNPPGDRPAYVPGATYFLPMFMAINSSLPELARETAEMDSLKARKQAEAHPMEEFLPQCEAEWKAYIKMFKEAKMVDDRPEPPYPYTFESMRAWIDKANAVGLSQAQARGRA
;
A
#
# COMPACT_ATOMS: atom_id res chain seq x y z
N VAL A 1 10.66 0.71 23.35
CA VAL A 1 11.12 0.32 21.99
C VAL A 1 11.50 1.58 21.22
N ASN A 2 12.69 1.62 20.61
CA ASN A 2 13.12 2.75 19.78
C ASN A 2 13.08 2.35 18.31
N VAL A 3 12.23 3.00 17.52
CA VAL A 3 12.17 2.80 16.07
C VAL A 3 12.98 3.88 15.40
N VAL A 4 14.11 3.52 14.79
CA VAL A 4 14.97 4.47 14.07
C VAL A 4 14.76 4.31 12.57
N CYS A 5 14.40 5.38 11.88
CA CYS A 5 14.17 5.38 10.44
C CYS A 5 14.71 6.66 9.78
N ARG A 6 15.19 6.56 8.54
CA ARG A 6 15.68 7.76 7.81
C ARG A 6 14.57 8.74 7.49
N ARG A 7 13.36 8.21 7.29
CA ARG A 7 12.13 8.93 7.02
C ARG A 7 10.97 8.16 7.66
N ARG A 8 10.00 8.86 8.24
CA ARG A 8 8.78 8.25 8.76
C ARG A 8 7.80 8.06 7.61
N ASN A 9 7.74 6.84 7.07
CA ASN A 9 6.70 6.44 6.12
C ASN A 9 5.36 6.27 6.85
N LEU A 10 4.26 6.34 6.10
CA LEU A 10 2.95 6.06 6.63
C LEU A 10 2.76 4.54 6.79
N CYS A 11 2.17 4.15 7.91
CA CYS A 11 1.65 2.83 8.23
C CYS A 11 0.15 2.84 7.97
N GLY A 12 -0.39 1.70 7.54
CA GLY A 12 -1.83 1.54 7.35
C GLY A 12 -2.49 0.95 8.59
N MET A 13 -3.81 1.04 8.64
CA MET A 13 -4.62 0.51 9.74
C MET A 13 -5.63 -0.48 9.19
N LYS A 14 -6.08 -1.41 10.04
CA LYS A 14 -6.89 -2.53 9.58
C LYS A 14 -8.18 -2.06 8.91
N MET A 15 -8.88 -1.10 9.52
CA MET A 15 -10.12 -0.55 8.94
C MET A 15 -9.90 0.22 7.64
N ALA A 16 -8.79 0.95 7.51
CA ALA A 16 -8.47 1.62 6.26
C ALA A 16 -8.17 0.62 5.14
N SER A 17 -7.38 -0.41 5.43
CA SER A 17 -7.09 -1.52 4.50
C SER A 17 -8.37 -2.27 4.10
N TRP A 18 -9.25 -2.55 5.07
CA TRP A 18 -10.53 -3.22 4.86
C TRP A 18 -11.45 -2.37 3.96
N MET A 19 -11.56 -1.07 4.23
CA MET A 19 -12.37 -0.15 3.43
C MET A 19 -11.91 -0.14 1.97
N VAL A 20 -10.59 -0.07 1.73
CA VAL A 20 -10.03 -0.13 0.37
C VAL A 20 -10.35 -1.46 -0.31
N GLY A 21 -10.32 -2.57 0.43
CA GLY A 21 -10.72 -3.89 -0.07
C GLY A 21 -12.20 -3.96 -0.44
N LEU A 22 -13.05 -3.26 0.30
CA LEU A 22 -14.50 -3.21 0.09
C LEU A 22 -14.89 -2.33 -1.10
N SER A 23 -14.10 -1.31 -1.43
CA SER A 23 -14.43 -0.37 -2.49
C SER A 23 -14.26 -0.97 -3.90
N GLN A 24 -15.31 -0.84 -4.72
CA GLN A 24 -15.28 -1.18 -6.15
C GLN A 24 -14.46 -0.15 -6.94
N VAL A 25 -14.58 1.13 -6.58
CA VAL A 25 -13.77 2.21 -7.15
C VAL A 25 -12.58 2.47 -6.22
N PRO A 26 -11.35 2.69 -6.75
CA PRO A 26 -10.20 3.04 -5.92
C PRO A 26 -10.47 4.23 -5.00
N VAL A 27 -10.14 4.09 -3.71
CA VAL A 27 -10.38 5.12 -2.70
C VAL A 27 -9.45 6.32 -2.93
N PRO A 28 -9.98 7.55 -3.02
CA PRO A 28 -9.15 8.75 -3.19
C PRO A 28 -8.20 8.97 -2.02
N GLY A 29 -6.99 9.46 -2.33
CA GLY A 29 -5.96 9.70 -1.33
C GLY A 29 -6.36 10.70 -0.25
N THR A 30 -7.23 11.67 -0.56
CA THR A 30 -7.72 12.63 0.43
C THR A 30 -8.56 11.94 1.49
N VAL A 31 -9.51 11.09 1.07
CA VAL A 31 -10.31 10.27 1.99
C VAL A 31 -9.42 9.30 2.76
N MET A 32 -8.40 8.73 2.12
CA MET A 32 -7.45 7.83 2.79
C MET A 32 -6.68 8.52 3.91
N LEU A 33 -6.20 9.75 3.68
CA LEU A 33 -5.50 10.52 4.71
C LEU A 33 -6.43 10.95 5.85
N ASP A 34 -7.70 11.25 5.57
CA ASP A 34 -8.69 11.53 6.62
C ASP A 34 -8.91 10.30 7.52
N VAL A 35 -9.09 9.12 6.92
CA VAL A 35 -9.20 7.85 7.66
C VAL A 35 -7.91 7.55 8.41
N PHE A 36 -6.76 7.95 7.86
CA PHE A 36 -5.49 7.78 8.52
C PHE A 36 -5.35 8.65 9.76
N GLN A 37 -5.73 9.92 9.66
CA GLN A 37 -5.50 10.92 10.71
C GLN A 37 -6.08 10.47 12.06
N VAL A 38 -7.22 9.78 12.07
CA VAL A 38 -7.90 9.32 13.29
C VAL A 38 -7.02 8.47 14.20
N MET A 39 -6.23 7.53 13.66
CA MET A 39 -5.27 6.74 14.45
C MET A 39 -3.97 7.51 14.69
N TYR A 40 -3.58 8.36 13.77
CA TYR A 40 -2.36 9.14 13.88
C TYR A 40 -2.44 10.28 14.91
N ASP A 41 -3.64 10.75 15.22
CA ASP A 41 -3.93 11.68 16.32
C ASP A 41 -3.51 11.08 17.68
N LEU A 42 -3.67 9.76 17.87
CA LEU A 42 -3.24 9.07 19.09
C LEU A 42 -1.73 9.17 19.35
N VAL A 43 -0.94 9.38 18.29
CA VAL A 43 0.52 9.49 18.35
C VAL A 43 1.03 10.88 17.99
N GLY A 44 0.14 11.87 17.96
CA GLY A 44 0.47 13.29 17.74
C GLY A 44 1.19 13.56 16.42
N PHE A 45 0.77 12.92 15.32
CA PHE A 45 1.42 13.09 14.02
C PHE A 45 0.39 13.49 12.94
N ASP A 46 0.62 14.61 12.27
CA ASP A 46 -0.21 15.05 11.14
C ASP A 46 0.21 14.29 9.86
N VAL A 47 -0.66 13.42 9.35
CA VAL A 47 -0.37 12.62 8.16
C VAL A 47 -0.20 13.47 6.90
N TRP A 48 -0.83 14.64 6.86
CA TRP A 48 -0.73 15.56 5.73
C TRP A 48 0.62 16.26 5.65
N SER A 49 1.31 16.39 6.80
CA SER A 49 2.68 16.91 6.88
C SER A 49 3.75 15.85 6.55
N ALA A 50 3.34 14.59 6.35
CA ALA A 50 4.28 13.52 6.11
C ALA A 50 5.07 13.75 4.82
N HIS A 51 6.38 13.46 4.86
CA HIS A 51 7.29 13.66 3.73
C HIS A 51 6.88 12.91 2.43
N SER A 52 6.03 11.88 2.58
CA SER A 52 5.53 11.04 1.49
C SER A 52 4.23 11.58 0.89
N VAL A 53 3.63 12.62 1.47
CA VAL A 53 2.36 13.19 1.00
C VAL A 53 2.64 14.43 0.16
N GLN A 54 2.03 14.48 -1.02
CA GLN A 54 1.99 15.64 -1.90
C GLN A 54 0.54 16.08 -2.07
N THR A 55 0.28 17.35 -1.82
CA THR A 55 -1.06 17.95 -1.82
C THR A 55 -0.94 19.45 -2.10
N ASP A 56 -2.06 20.13 -2.35
CA ASP A 56 -2.14 21.59 -2.37
C ASP A 56 -2.49 22.15 -0.98
N ALA A 57 -2.46 23.47 -0.83
CA ALA A 57 -2.78 24.12 0.45
C ALA A 57 -4.21 23.82 0.93
N ASN A 58 -5.13 23.59 0.00
CA ASN A 58 -6.55 23.33 0.28
C ASN A 58 -6.87 21.84 0.45
N ARG A 59 -5.87 20.95 0.37
CA ARG A 59 -6.04 19.49 0.46
C ARG A 59 -7.06 18.93 -0.53
N THR A 60 -7.17 19.51 -1.72
CA THR A 60 -8.13 19.09 -2.76
C THR A 60 -7.75 17.77 -3.42
N PHE A 61 -6.47 17.42 -3.41
CA PHE A 61 -5.95 16.13 -3.83
C PHE A 61 -4.89 15.63 -2.86
N ALA A 62 -4.62 14.33 -2.86
CA ALA A 62 -3.46 13.78 -2.15
C ALA A 62 -2.81 12.69 -2.98
N GLN A 63 -1.49 12.75 -3.10
CA GLN A 63 -0.65 11.72 -3.67
C GLN A 63 0.30 11.21 -2.60
N ILE A 64 0.28 9.90 -2.34
CA ILE A 64 1.21 9.26 -1.41
C ILE A 64 2.31 8.58 -2.21
N SER A 65 3.55 8.96 -1.93
CA SER A 65 4.77 8.45 -2.56
C SER A 65 5.79 8.03 -1.49
N GLN A 66 5.90 6.73 -1.21
CA GLN A 66 6.85 6.18 -0.24
C GLN A 66 7.53 4.91 -0.73
N LYS A 67 8.76 4.67 -0.23
CA LYS A 67 9.62 3.55 -0.64
C LYS A 67 9.27 2.21 0.01
N THR A 68 8.16 2.11 0.72
CA THR A 68 7.68 0.87 1.32
C THR A 68 6.19 0.75 1.10
N VAL A 69 5.69 -0.47 0.99
CA VAL A 69 4.24 -0.74 1.14
C VAL A 69 3.76 -0.33 2.53
N PHE A 70 2.45 -0.14 2.69
CA PHE A 70 1.87 0.12 4.01
C PHE A 70 2.02 -1.11 4.88
N GLY A 71 2.73 -0.98 6.01
CA GLY A 71 2.61 -1.96 7.09
C GLY A 71 1.26 -1.75 7.76
N VAL A 72 0.36 -2.73 7.65
CA VAL A 72 -1.01 -2.63 8.20
C VAL A 72 -1.03 -3.17 9.62
N THR A 73 -1.19 -2.29 10.61
CA THR A 73 -1.30 -2.69 12.00
C THR A 73 -1.82 -1.56 12.88
N ASP A 74 -2.64 -1.90 13.87
CA ASP A 74 -3.16 -0.92 14.83
C ASP A 74 -2.25 -0.83 16.08
N ILE A 75 -1.48 -1.89 16.38
CA ILE A 75 -0.62 -1.95 17.58
C ILE A 75 0.48 -0.88 17.57
N TYR A 76 0.93 -0.46 16.40
CA TYR A 76 1.92 0.61 16.24
C TYR A 76 1.40 1.92 16.89
N PHE A 77 0.12 2.23 16.69
CA PHE A 77 -0.51 3.44 17.20
C PHE A 77 -0.77 3.33 18.71
N LEU A 78 -1.25 2.17 19.16
CA LEU A 78 -1.45 1.91 20.58
C LEU A 78 -0.14 1.97 21.38
N ALA A 79 0.94 1.38 20.85
CA ALA A 79 2.27 1.43 21.47
C ALA A 79 2.81 2.88 21.52
N GLY A 80 2.52 3.70 20.52
CA GLY A 80 2.84 5.12 20.53
C GLY A 80 2.02 5.90 21.57
N TYR A 81 0.71 5.65 21.66
CA TYR A 81 -0.18 6.28 22.65
C TYR A 81 0.31 6.09 24.09
N TYR A 82 0.74 4.86 24.44
CA TYR A 82 1.27 4.55 25.77
C TYR A 82 2.75 4.92 25.96
N GLY A 83 3.44 5.43 24.95
CA GLY A 83 4.87 5.73 25.04
C GLY A 83 5.79 4.50 25.11
N ILE A 84 5.26 3.30 24.83
CA ILE A 84 6.06 2.06 24.71
C ILE A 84 7.03 2.17 23.54
N MET A 85 6.66 2.94 22.52
CA MET A 85 7.44 3.15 21.30
C MET A 85 7.70 4.63 21.03
N GLU A 86 8.96 4.97 20.72
CA GLU A 86 9.36 6.28 20.18
C GLU A 86 9.94 6.11 18.78
N VAL A 87 9.54 6.99 17.85
CA VAL A 87 10.07 7.02 16.47
C VAL A 87 11.10 8.13 16.32
N HIS A 88 12.33 7.75 15.99
CA HIS A 88 13.45 8.67 15.74
C HIS A 88 13.71 8.75 14.24
N VAL A 89 13.44 9.93 13.65
CA VAL A 89 13.76 10.19 12.24
C VAL A 89 15.24 10.60 12.12
N ASP A 90 16.11 9.61 12.00
CA ASP A 90 17.56 9.74 11.97
C ASP A 90 18.24 8.52 11.33
N GLU A 91 19.57 8.56 11.23
CA GLU A 91 20.42 7.48 10.76
C GLU A 91 21.36 7.03 11.87
N ILE A 92 21.59 5.72 11.99
CA ILE A 92 22.64 5.18 12.85
C ILE A 92 24.01 5.52 12.24
N LYS A 93 24.84 6.23 13.00
CA LYS A 93 26.23 6.57 12.65
C LYS A 93 27.18 5.45 13.04
N ARG A 94 27.04 4.93 14.27
CA ARG A 94 27.84 3.82 14.81
C ARG A 94 27.13 3.16 15.98
N LEU A 95 27.58 1.96 16.33
CA LEU A 95 27.16 1.23 17.52
C LEU A 95 28.34 1.14 18.49
N THR A 96 28.08 1.27 19.78
CA THR A 96 29.03 0.93 20.85
C THR A 96 28.34 0.00 21.83
N ASP A 97 29.06 -0.44 22.86
CA ASP A 97 28.47 -1.24 23.93
C ASP A 97 27.20 -0.57 24.47
N GLN A 98 26.12 -1.34 24.49
CA GLN A 98 24.75 -0.98 24.90
C GLN A 98 24.18 0.33 24.34
N CYS A 99 24.68 0.84 23.20
CA CYS A 99 24.28 2.14 22.70
C CYS A 99 24.35 2.29 21.18
N ALA A 100 23.30 2.83 20.60
CA ALA A 100 23.24 3.28 19.22
C ALA A 100 23.48 4.80 19.14
N HIS A 101 24.45 5.22 18.35
CA HIS A 101 24.78 6.65 18.13
C HIS A 101 24.19 7.07 16.80
N THR A 102 23.34 8.10 16.81
CA THR A 102 22.71 8.60 15.58
C THR A 102 23.53 9.72 14.94
N LYS A 103 23.23 10.06 13.68
CA LYS A 103 23.90 11.15 12.95
C LYS A 103 23.60 12.51 13.55
N LYS A 104 22.40 12.73 14.10
CA LYS A 104 22.08 13.96 14.87
C LYS A 104 22.60 13.93 16.30
N MET A 105 23.60 13.09 16.59
CA MET A 105 24.32 13.00 17.85
C MET A 105 23.45 12.60 19.06
N LYS A 106 22.28 11.98 18.83
CA LYS A 106 21.49 11.36 19.89
C LYS A 106 22.14 10.01 20.24
N LYS A 107 22.30 9.75 21.53
CA LYS A 107 22.66 8.43 22.05
C LYS A 107 21.38 7.73 22.46
N ILE A 108 21.16 6.54 21.92
CA ILE A 108 19.99 5.71 22.23
C ILE A 108 20.50 4.48 22.96
N PRO A 109 20.25 4.33 24.27
CA PRO A 109 20.54 3.10 24.99
C PRO A 109 19.78 1.92 24.36
N CYS A 110 20.48 0.82 24.11
CA CYS A 110 19.87 -0.39 23.56
C CYS A 110 20.67 -1.65 23.91
N GLU A 111 19.98 -2.68 24.38
CA GLU A 111 20.56 -4.00 24.67
C GLU A 111 20.41 -4.95 23.48
N CYS A 112 19.37 -4.74 22.65
CA CYS A 112 19.06 -5.56 21.49
C CYS A 112 18.80 -4.66 20.27
N ILE A 113 19.30 -5.10 19.11
CA ILE A 113 19.10 -4.41 17.83
C ILE A 113 18.42 -5.37 16.86
N ILE A 114 17.20 -5.02 16.46
CA ILE A 114 16.45 -5.72 15.42
C ILE A 114 16.54 -4.92 14.12
N LYS A 115 17.07 -5.55 13.06
CA LYS A 115 17.20 -4.93 11.73
C LYS A 115 16.03 -5.35 10.83
N ALA A 116 15.07 -4.47 10.61
CA ALA A 116 13.96 -4.65 9.67
C ALA A 116 14.27 -3.96 8.32
N ILE A 117 15.18 -4.53 7.53
CA ILE A 117 15.74 -3.88 6.32
C ILE A 117 14.99 -4.17 5.00
N GLY A 118 13.95 -5.01 5.05
CA GLY A 118 13.20 -5.41 3.85
C GLY A 118 14.04 -6.24 2.88
N THR A 119 13.67 -6.19 1.59
CA THR A 119 14.31 -6.94 0.51
C THR A 119 14.67 -6.00 -0.65
N SER A 120 15.61 -6.41 -1.50
CA SER A 120 16.00 -5.69 -2.70
C SER A 120 15.89 -6.58 -3.94
N PRO A 121 15.48 -6.04 -5.11
CA PRO A 121 15.47 -6.79 -6.36
C PRO A 121 16.84 -7.36 -6.70
N SER A 122 16.86 -8.49 -7.37
CA SER A 122 18.11 -9.13 -7.78
C SER A 122 18.21 -9.24 -9.29
N PHE A 123 19.26 -8.65 -9.87
CA PHE A 123 19.62 -8.87 -11.29
C PHE A 123 19.93 -10.34 -11.61
N LYS A 124 20.07 -11.20 -10.60
CA LYS A 124 20.19 -12.65 -10.82
C LYS A 124 18.92 -13.20 -11.48
N VAL A 125 17.73 -12.66 -11.17
CA VAL A 125 16.47 -13.08 -11.80
C VAL A 125 16.51 -12.79 -13.29
N ASP A 126 16.87 -11.57 -13.70
CA ASP A 126 17.03 -11.21 -15.12
C ASP A 126 18.02 -12.15 -15.82
N ARG A 127 19.18 -12.41 -15.22
CA ARG A 127 20.18 -13.32 -15.79
C ARG A 127 19.67 -14.75 -15.92
N THR A 128 19.04 -15.29 -14.87
CA THR A 128 18.51 -16.67 -14.85
C THR A 128 17.44 -16.86 -15.92
N PHE A 129 16.59 -15.87 -16.13
CA PHE A 129 15.51 -15.94 -17.11
C PHE A 129 15.87 -15.30 -18.47
N GLY A 130 17.11 -14.83 -18.66
CA GLY A 130 17.54 -14.17 -19.89
C GLY A 130 16.70 -12.92 -20.25
N ILE A 131 16.28 -12.15 -19.25
CA ILE A 131 15.48 -10.93 -19.42
C ILE A 131 16.40 -9.80 -19.89
N LYS A 132 16.24 -9.37 -21.15
CA LYS A 132 16.92 -8.19 -21.71
C LYS A 132 16.05 -6.95 -21.59
N GLU A 133 14.73 -7.14 -21.67
CA GLU A 133 13.72 -6.12 -21.43
C GLU A 133 12.39 -6.78 -21.03
N LEU A 134 11.53 -6.02 -20.36
CA LEU A 134 10.09 -6.31 -20.34
C LEU A 134 9.36 -5.47 -21.39
N VAL A 135 8.48 -6.11 -22.15
CA VAL A 135 7.48 -5.45 -23.01
C VAL A 135 6.11 -5.71 -22.38
N GLY A 136 5.54 -4.69 -21.74
CA GLY A 136 4.49 -4.90 -20.74
C GLY A 136 4.91 -5.86 -19.62
N LEU A 137 4.27 -7.03 -19.54
CA LEU A 137 4.62 -8.08 -18.56
C LEU A 137 5.48 -9.20 -19.17
N TRP A 138 5.84 -9.11 -20.45
CA TRP A 138 6.40 -10.22 -21.21
C TRP A 138 7.89 -10.05 -21.43
N ILE A 139 8.64 -11.11 -21.14
CA ILE A 139 10.09 -11.16 -21.28
C ILE A 139 10.43 -11.09 -22.76
N ASN A 140 11.23 -10.09 -23.17
CA ASN A 140 11.76 -9.95 -24.53
C ASN A 140 10.67 -10.01 -25.63
N ASN A 141 9.48 -9.45 -25.37
CA ASN A 141 8.34 -9.45 -26.30
C ASN A 141 7.76 -10.84 -26.63
N ASP A 142 7.98 -11.84 -25.77
CA ASP A 142 7.46 -13.20 -25.93
C ASP A 142 6.16 -13.41 -25.11
N PRO A 143 5.00 -13.57 -25.77
CA PRO A 143 3.70 -13.69 -25.10
C PRO A 143 3.59 -14.92 -24.19
N LEU A 144 4.44 -15.94 -24.39
CA LEU A 144 4.46 -17.17 -23.60
C LEU A 144 5.37 -17.09 -22.38
N ARG A 145 6.05 -15.96 -22.18
CA ARG A 145 6.98 -15.74 -21.07
C ARG A 145 6.60 -14.52 -20.23
N PRO A 146 5.40 -14.50 -19.63
CA PRO A 146 5.01 -13.44 -18.73
C PRO A 146 5.77 -13.53 -17.40
N ILE A 147 6.05 -12.39 -16.80
CA ILE A 147 6.56 -12.26 -15.44
C ILE A 147 5.88 -11.08 -14.75
N SER A 148 5.60 -11.22 -13.46
CA SER A 148 5.13 -10.13 -12.62
C SER A 148 5.74 -10.26 -11.24
N CYS A 149 5.92 -9.13 -10.59
CA CYS A 149 6.37 -9.04 -9.22
C CYS A 149 5.52 -8.03 -8.46
N ASN A 150 5.61 -8.08 -7.13
CA ASN A 150 5.03 -7.04 -6.29
C ASN A 150 5.65 -5.68 -6.62
N GLY A 151 4.80 -4.65 -6.71
CA GLY A 151 5.27 -3.27 -6.68
C GLY A 151 5.97 -3.01 -5.34
N MET A 152 7.19 -2.47 -5.37
CA MET A 152 7.99 -2.27 -4.16
C MET A 152 7.65 -0.99 -3.37
N PHE A 153 6.92 -0.07 -4.01
CA PHE A 153 6.73 1.30 -3.54
C PHE A 153 5.27 1.70 -3.68
N VAL A 154 4.81 2.59 -2.81
CA VAL A 154 3.52 3.25 -2.98
C VAL A 154 3.76 4.52 -3.76
N GLN A 155 3.07 4.67 -4.88
CA GLN A 155 3.00 5.91 -5.65
C GLN A 155 1.60 6.01 -6.24
N ALA A 156 0.67 6.57 -5.47
CA ALA A 156 -0.75 6.52 -5.81
C ALA A 156 -1.50 7.78 -5.37
N ARG A 157 -2.49 8.16 -6.18
CA ARG A 157 -3.53 9.14 -5.84
C ARG A 157 -4.84 8.48 -5.44
N ASN A 158 -5.04 7.23 -5.86
CA ASN A 158 -6.21 6.42 -5.53
C ASN A 158 -5.75 5.00 -5.18
N PHE A 159 -6.40 4.37 -4.21
CA PHE A 159 -5.97 3.12 -3.61
C PHE A 159 -7.00 2.02 -3.88
N GLY A 160 -6.61 0.98 -4.63
CA GLY A 160 -7.46 -0.17 -4.91
C GLY A 160 -7.22 -1.38 -3.98
N SER A 161 -6.04 -1.46 -3.36
CA SER A 161 -5.69 -2.45 -2.36
C SER A 161 -4.47 -2.03 -1.55
N PHE A 162 -4.32 -2.56 -0.34
CA PHE A 162 -3.08 -2.52 0.45
C PHE A 162 -2.27 -3.83 0.33
N SER A 163 -2.82 -4.82 -0.40
CA SER A 163 -2.17 -6.08 -0.73
C SER A 163 -1.96 -6.20 -2.24
N SER A 164 -0.94 -6.93 -2.66
CA SER A 164 -0.75 -7.26 -4.07
C SER A 164 -1.69 -8.36 -4.57
N GLY A 165 -2.21 -9.18 -3.66
CA GLY A 165 -3.06 -10.34 -3.99
C GLY A 165 -4.22 -10.00 -4.94
N PRO A 166 -5.08 -9.01 -4.61
CA PRO A 166 -6.17 -8.61 -5.50
C PRO A 166 -5.70 -8.15 -6.88
N GLY A 167 -4.59 -7.42 -6.95
CA GLY A 167 -4.03 -6.94 -8.23
C GLY A 167 -3.54 -8.08 -9.13
N PHE A 168 -3.06 -9.18 -8.56
CA PHE A 168 -2.60 -10.32 -9.35
C PHE A 168 -3.70 -11.04 -10.11
N VAL A 169 -4.95 -10.98 -9.66
CA VAL A 169 -6.06 -11.65 -10.35
C VAL A 169 -6.21 -11.10 -11.77
N GLY A 170 -6.23 -9.77 -11.92
CA GLY A 170 -6.28 -9.11 -13.23
C GLY A 170 -5.04 -9.37 -14.08
N ILE A 171 -3.86 -9.39 -13.43
CA ILE A 171 -2.59 -9.69 -14.10
C ILE A 171 -2.56 -11.12 -14.65
N VAL A 172 -2.95 -12.11 -13.84
CA VAL A 172 -3.00 -13.53 -14.27
C VAL A 172 -3.97 -13.69 -15.42
N LYS A 173 -5.14 -13.03 -15.35
CA LYS A 173 -6.13 -13.05 -16.43
C LYS A 173 -5.54 -12.50 -17.73
N MET A 174 -4.88 -11.36 -17.67
CA MET A 174 -4.18 -10.73 -18.79
C MET A 174 -3.06 -11.61 -19.36
N MET A 175 -2.24 -12.22 -18.50
CA MET A 175 -1.19 -13.16 -18.92
C MET A 175 -1.77 -14.38 -19.65
N SER A 176 -2.86 -14.95 -19.12
CA SER A 176 -3.53 -16.10 -19.73
C SER A 176 -4.23 -15.76 -21.04
N TRP A 177 -4.60 -14.48 -21.25
CA TRP A 177 -5.29 -14.04 -22.47
C TRP A 177 -4.46 -14.37 -23.71
N PHE A 178 -3.18 -13.99 -23.73
CA PHE A 178 -2.32 -14.19 -24.90
C PHE A 178 -1.87 -15.64 -25.10
N ILE A 179 -2.10 -16.53 -24.14
CA ILE A 179 -1.95 -17.98 -24.32
C ILE A 179 -3.15 -18.51 -25.13
N ASN A 180 -4.36 -18.05 -24.80
CA ASN A 180 -5.59 -18.52 -25.45
C ASN A 180 -5.86 -17.81 -26.78
N PHE A 181 -5.43 -16.55 -26.91
CA PHE A 181 -5.65 -15.68 -28.06
C PHE A 181 -4.31 -15.09 -28.53
N PRO A 182 -3.39 -15.92 -29.06
CA PRO A 182 -2.05 -15.47 -29.43
C PRO A 182 -2.06 -14.38 -30.52
N ASP A 183 -3.04 -14.37 -31.41
CA ASP A 183 -3.15 -13.37 -32.48
C ASP A 183 -3.39 -11.94 -31.95
N ASP A 184 -3.98 -11.81 -30.75
CA ASP A 184 -4.19 -10.52 -30.10
C ASP A 184 -2.88 -9.87 -29.66
N TRP A 185 -1.81 -10.65 -29.49
CA TRP A 185 -0.50 -10.12 -29.16
C TRP A 185 0.03 -9.16 -30.23
N LEU A 186 -0.28 -9.45 -31.50
CA LEU A 186 0.13 -8.62 -32.63
C LEU A 186 -0.53 -7.23 -32.58
N LYS A 187 -1.69 -7.10 -31.93
CA LYS A 187 -2.43 -5.84 -31.77
C LYS A 187 -1.82 -4.93 -30.70
N VAL A 188 -1.09 -5.48 -29.72
CA VAL A 188 -0.61 -4.74 -28.54
C VAL A 188 0.90 -4.62 -28.45
N SER A 189 1.65 -5.61 -28.91
CA SER A 189 3.10 -5.72 -28.68
C SER A 189 3.89 -4.49 -29.12
N ALA A 190 3.47 -3.83 -30.20
CA ALA A 190 4.11 -2.62 -30.72
C ALA A 190 3.87 -1.36 -29.87
N VAL A 191 2.78 -1.31 -29.09
CA VAL A 191 2.38 -0.13 -28.30
C VAL A 191 2.64 -0.29 -26.81
N LEU A 192 3.03 -1.48 -26.36
CA LEU A 192 3.38 -1.73 -24.97
C LEU A 192 4.68 -0.99 -24.58
N PRO A 193 4.76 -0.44 -23.35
CA PRO A 193 5.97 0.18 -22.87
C PRO A 193 7.09 -0.86 -22.73
N ARG A 194 8.32 -0.43 -22.98
CA ARG A 194 9.54 -1.24 -22.85
C ARG A 194 10.33 -0.83 -21.61
N ASN A 195 10.77 -1.81 -20.82
CA ASN A 195 11.54 -1.60 -19.60
C ASN A 195 12.82 -2.46 -19.63
N PRO A 196 13.93 -1.92 -20.16
CA PRO A 196 15.23 -2.55 -20.03
C PRO A 196 15.73 -2.47 -18.57
N PRO A 197 16.70 -3.31 -18.18
CA PRO A 197 17.35 -3.18 -16.87
C PRO A 197 18.06 -1.83 -16.78
N GLY A 198 17.95 -1.18 -15.62
CA GLY A 198 18.62 0.09 -15.31
C GLY A 198 19.18 0.06 -13.90
N ASP A 199 18.84 1.06 -13.07
CA ASP A 199 19.14 1.04 -11.62
C ASP A 199 18.47 -0.12 -10.88
N ARG A 200 17.46 -0.73 -11.51
CA ARG A 200 16.74 -1.91 -11.03
C ARG A 200 16.67 -2.97 -12.14
N PRO A 201 16.51 -4.25 -11.77
CA PRO A 201 16.24 -5.32 -12.73
C PRO A 201 14.99 -5.04 -13.57
N ALA A 202 14.99 -5.51 -14.81
CA ALA A 202 13.88 -5.35 -15.75
C ALA A 202 12.57 -5.91 -15.19
N TYR A 203 12.63 -7.05 -14.47
CA TYR A 203 11.43 -7.69 -13.91
C TYR A 203 10.70 -6.88 -12.82
N VAL A 204 11.28 -5.76 -12.33
CA VAL A 204 10.70 -4.91 -11.28
C VAL A 204 10.40 -3.50 -11.80
N PRO A 205 9.42 -3.35 -12.70
CA PRO A 205 9.05 -2.04 -13.22
C PRO A 205 8.43 -1.14 -12.16
N GLY A 206 8.46 0.19 -12.40
CA GLY A 206 7.85 1.20 -11.53
C GLY A 206 6.36 1.42 -11.80
N ALA A 207 5.68 2.18 -10.94
CA ALA A 207 4.27 2.54 -11.14
C ALA A 207 4.04 3.31 -12.45
N THR A 208 5.01 4.13 -12.86
CA THR A 208 4.98 4.89 -14.12
C THR A 208 5.05 4.01 -15.37
N TYR A 209 5.43 2.74 -15.22
CA TYR A 209 5.43 1.75 -16.30
C TYR A 209 4.11 1.00 -16.39
N PHE A 210 3.58 0.56 -15.24
CA PHE A 210 2.34 -0.22 -15.18
C PHE A 210 1.13 0.54 -15.70
N LEU A 211 1.00 1.84 -15.37
CA LEU A 211 -0.19 2.59 -15.79
C LEU A 211 -0.31 2.70 -17.33
N PRO A 212 0.71 3.16 -18.08
CA PRO A 212 0.67 3.14 -19.54
C PRO A 212 0.47 1.75 -20.14
N MET A 213 1.05 0.70 -19.52
CA MET A 213 0.87 -0.67 -19.94
C MET A 213 -0.62 -1.09 -19.87
N PHE A 214 -1.27 -0.88 -18.72
CA PHE A 214 -2.70 -1.19 -18.56
C PHE A 214 -3.56 -0.38 -19.53
N MET A 215 -3.24 0.90 -19.74
CA MET A 215 -3.96 1.75 -20.70
C MET A 215 -3.85 1.21 -22.13
N ALA A 216 -2.64 0.85 -22.58
CA ALA A 216 -2.41 0.33 -23.93
C ALA A 216 -3.14 -0.99 -24.18
N ILE A 217 -3.13 -1.90 -23.21
CA ILE A 217 -3.85 -3.18 -23.32
C ILE A 217 -5.35 -2.95 -23.38
N ASN A 218 -5.89 -2.14 -22.47
CA ASN A 218 -7.33 -1.90 -22.39
C ASN A 218 -7.86 -1.13 -23.61
N SER A 219 -7.08 -0.24 -24.22
CA SER A 219 -7.48 0.46 -25.44
C SER A 219 -7.47 -0.43 -26.68
N SER A 220 -6.55 -1.38 -26.74
CA SER A 220 -6.39 -2.26 -27.91
C SER A 220 -7.25 -3.52 -27.86
N LEU A 221 -7.64 -3.96 -26.67
CA LEU A 221 -8.40 -5.20 -26.44
C LEU A 221 -9.62 -4.95 -25.55
N PRO A 222 -10.73 -4.41 -26.10
CA PRO A 222 -11.92 -4.07 -25.31
C PRO A 222 -12.56 -5.26 -24.58
N GLU A 223 -12.45 -6.47 -25.14
CA GLU A 223 -12.97 -7.70 -24.54
C GLU A 223 -12.22 -8.05 -23.25
N LEU A 224 -10.88 -8.02 -23.30
CA LEU A 224 -10.04 -8.20 -22.11
C LEU A 224 -10.24 -7.07 -21.09
N ALA A 225 -10.43 -5.84 -21.56
CA ALA A 225 -10.72 -4.70 -20.69
C ALA A 225 -12.02 -4.92 -19.89
N ARG A 226 -13.07 -5.44 -20.54
CA ARG A 226 -14.34 -5.78 -19.89
C ARG A 226 -14.15 -6.86 -18.83
N GLU A 227 -13.43 -7.93 -19.15
CA GLU A 227 -13.21 -9.04 -18.21
C GLU A 227 -12.33 -8.64 -17.02
N THR A 228 -11.34 -7.78 -17.23
CA THR A 228 -10.48 -7.28 -16.14
C THR A 228 -11.19 -6.27 -15.25
N ALA A 229 -12.13 -5.47 -15.79
CA ALA A 229 -12.95 -4.54 -15.00
C ALA A 229 -13.87 -5.26 -13.99
N GLU A 230 -14.33 -6.48 -14.29
CA GLU A 230 -15.16 -7.28 -13.38
C GLU A 230 -14.40 -7.74 -12.12
N MET A 231 -13.06 -7.75 -12.15
CA MET A 231 -12.23 -8.25 -11.06
C MET A 231 -12.27 -7.35 -9.81
N ASP A 232 -12.39 -6.03 -9.97
CA ASP A 232 -12.52 -5.11 -8.84
C ASP A 232 -13.86 -5.29 -8.12
N SER A 233 -14.94 -5.51 -8.87
CA SER A 233 -16.24 -5.87 -8.32
C SER A 233 -16.21 -7.20 -7.58
N LEU A 234 -15.50 -8.20 -8.13
CA LEU A 234 -15.32 -9.49 -7.47
C LEU A 234 -14.55 -9.36 -6.16
N LYS A 235 -13.48 -8.56 -6.12
CA LYS A 235 -12.71 -8.24 -4.90
C LYS A 235 -13.62 -7.62 -3.84
N ALA A 236 -14.32 -6.54 -4.20
CA ALA A 236 -15.23 -5.84 -3.30
C ALA A 236 -16.30 -6.76 -2.72
N ARG A 237 -16.93 -7.58 -3.58
CA ARG A 237 -17.94 -8.56 -3.16
C ARG A 237 -17.36 -9.61 -2.20
N LYS A 238 -16.22 -10.21 -2.56
CA LYS A 238 -15.55 -11.20 -1.68
C LYS A 238 -15.16 -10.59 -0.34
N GLN A 239 -14.69 -9.33 -0.32
CA GLN A 239 -14.37 -8.62 0.92
C GLN A 239 -15.62 -8.42 1.78
N ALA A 240 -16.74 -8.00 1.19
CA ALA A 240 -18.00 -7.80 1.90
C ALA A 240 -18.56 -9.12 2.46
N GLU A 241 -18.49 -10.20 1.68
CA GLU A 241 -18.99 -11.52 2.07
C GLU A 241 -18.11 -12.18 3.15
N ALA A 242 -16.78 -12.10 3.02
CA ALA A 242 -15.86 -12.76 3.93
C ALA A 242 -15.59 -11.96 5.21
N HIS A 243 -15.71 -10.64 5.15
CA HIS A 243 -15.41 -9.73 6.25
C HIS A 243 -16.47 -8.61 6.33
N PRO A 244 -17.73 -8.92 6.64
CA PRO A 244 -18.76 -7.90 6.82
C PRO A 244 -18.35 -6.91 7.92
N MET A 245 -18.74 -5.64 7.79
CA MET A 245 -18.29 -4.57 8.70
C MET A 245 -18.77 -4.82 10.14
N GLU A 246 -19.99 -5.34 10.25
CA GLU A 246 -20.70 -5.70 11.47
C GLU A 246 -19.94 -6.74 12.29
N GLU A 247 -19.09 -7.55 11.67
CA GLU A 247 -18.28 -8.55 12.34
C GLU A 247 -16.81 -8.12 12.44
N PHE A 248 -16.26 -7.56 11.36
CA PHE A 248 -14.85 -7.23 11.28
C PHE A 248 -14.45 -6.07 12.20
N LEU A 249 -15.31 -5.04 12.33
CA LEU A 249 -15.04 -3.90 13.20
C LEU A 249 -14.99 -4.31 14.69
N PRO A 250 -15.99 -5.05 15.24
CA PRO A 250 -15.91 -5.58 16.59
C PRO A 250 -14.70 -6.48 16.85
N GLN A 251 -14.25 -7.27 15.85
CA GLN A 251 -13.04 -8.08 15.98
C GLN A 251 -11.79 -7.20 16.14
N CYS A 252 -11.67 -6.11 15.37
CA CYS A 252 -10.58 -5.16 15.52
C CYS A 252 -10.59 -4.47 16.89
N GLU A 253 -11.77 -4.06 17.36
CA GLU A 253 -11.95 -3.48 18.70
C GLU A 253 -11.60 -4.48 19.81
N ALA A 254 -12.00 -5.74 19.67
CA ALA A 254 -11.68 -6.80 20.64
C ALA A 254 -10.17 -7.04 20.70
N GLU A 255 -9.49 -7.08 19.56
CA GLU A 255 -8.03 -7.20 19.50
C GLU A 255 -7.33 -5.98 20.11
N TRP A 256 -7.83 -4.77 19.85
CA TRP A 256 -7.34 -3.53 20.48
C TRP A 256 -7.40 -3.61 22.01
N LYS A 257 -8.56 -4.00 22.55
CA LYS A 257 -8.76 -4.20 24.00
C LYS A 257 -7.85 -5.31 24.55
N ALA A 258 -7.64 -6.39 23.79
CA ALA A 258 -6.74 -7.46 24.18
C ALA A 258 -5.29 -6.97 24.31
N TYR A 259 -4.80 -6.13 23.39
CA TYR A 259 -3.46 -5.53 23.51
C TYR A 259 -3.34 -4.56 24.69
N ILE A 260 -4.36 -3.74 24.96
CA ILE A 260 -4.39 -2.88 26.16
C ILE A 260 -4.25 -3.72 27.42
N LYS A 261 -5.06 -4.78 27.54
CA LYS A 261 -5.00 -5.72 28.66
C LYS A 261 -3.61 -6.33 28.81
N MET A 262 -3.03 -6.83 27.71
CA MET A 262 -1.70 -7.42 27.68
C MET A 262 -0.63 -6.43 28.16
N PHE A 263 -0.68 -5.17 27.71
CA PHE A 263 0.25 -4.13 28.13
C PHE A 263 0.15 -3.81 29.62
N LYS A 264 -1.07 -3.77 30.17
CA LYS A 264 -1.31 -3.55 31.62
C LYS A 264 -0.85 -4.72 32.47
N GLU A 265 -1.19 -5.95 32.08
CA GLU A 265 -0.77 -7.18 32.79
C GLU A 265 0.76 -7.31 32.81
N ALA A 266 1.42 -6.93 31.72
CA ALA A 266 2.87 -6.90 31.62
C ALA A 266 3.51 -5.67 32.30
N LYS A 267 2.72 -4.78 32.92
CA LYS A 267 3.18 -3.54 33.57
C LYS A 267 4.04 -2.66 32.64
N MET A 268 3.70 -2.64 31.35
CA MET A 268 4.41 -1.86 30.33
C MET A 268 3.91 -0.42 30.21
N VAL A 269 2.78 -0.11 30.85
CA VAL A 269 2.06 1.17 30.69
C VAL A 269 1.65 1.72 32.05
N ASP A 270 1.40 3.02 32.09
CA ASP A 270 0.92 3.73 33.27
C ASP A 270 -0.61 3.67 33.40
N ASP A 271 -1.15 4.35 34.41
CA ASP A 271 -2.58 4.39 34.73
C ASP A 271 -3.38 5.38 33.86
N ARG A 272 -2.84 5.82 32.71
CA ARG A 272 -3.58 6.73 31.82
C ARG A 272 -4.86 6.06 31.30
N PRO A 273 -5.89 6.85 30.94
CA PRO A 273 -7.14 6.32 30.39
C PRO A 273 -6.89 5.40 29.19
N GLU A 274 -7.70 4.34 29.09
CA GLU A 274 -7.66 3.47 27.92
C GLU A 274 -8.21 4.22 26.71
N PRO A 275 -7.48 4.28 25.58
CA PRO A 275 -8.00 4.91 24.38
C PRO A 275 -9.09 4.01 23.78
N PRO A 276 -10.27 4.54 23.43
CA PRO A 276 -11.28 3.77 22.71
C PRO A 276 -10.71 3.35 21.34
N TYR A 277 -11.26 2.29 20.76
CA TYR A 277 -10.91 1.94 19.39
C TYR A 277 -11.34 3.09 18.46
N PRO A 278 -10.46 3.67 17.62
CA PRO A 278 -10.75 4.96 17.00
C PRO A 278 -11.79 4.94 15.88
N TYR A 279 -12.20 3.76 15.42
CA TYR A 279 -13.18 3.60 14.35
C TYR A 279 -14.52 3.11 14.89
N THR A 280 -15.60 3.77 14.49
CA THR A 280 -16.99 3.35 14.74
C THR A 280 -17.69 2.98 13.44
N PHE A 281 -18.82 2.29 13.55
CA PHE A 281 -19.62 1.91 12.38
C PHE A 281 -20.06 3.14 11.57
N GLU A 282 -20.51 4.19 12.24
CA GLU A 282 -20.97 5.44 11.63
C GLU A 282 -19.83 6.17 10.91
N SER A 283 -18.67 6.26 11.55
CA SER A 283 -17.50 6.91 10.96
C SER A 283 -17.04 6.18 9.69
N MET A 284 -16.96 4.84 9.75
CA MET A 284 -16.59 4.01 8.60
C MET A 284 -17.60 4.10 7.46
N ARG A 285 -18.89 4.10 7.79
CA ARG A 285 -19.94 4.30 6.79
C ARG A 285 -19.81 5.66 6.11
N ALA A 286 -19.61 6.72 6.89
CA ALA A 286 -19.43 8.07 6.35
C ALA A 286 -18.22 8.17 5.41
N TRP A 287 -17.08 7.53 5.74
CA TRP A 287 -15.93 7.52 4.84
C TRP A 287 -16.14 6.67 3.59
N ILE A 288 -16.85 5.54 3.67
CA ILE A 288 -17.23 4.74 2.50
C ILE A 288 -18.10 5.58 1.56
N ASP A 289 -19.12 6.24 2.09
CA ASP A 289 -20.03 7.08 1.30
C ASP A 289 -19.27 8.26 0.67
N LYS A 290 -18.37 8.90 1.42
CA LYS A 290 -17.47 9.94 0.90
C LYS A 290 -16.55 9.41 -0.21
N ALA A 291 -15.93 8.24 -0.02
CA ALA A 291 -15.05 7.61 -1.00
C ALA A 291 -15.80 7.32 -2.31
N ASN A 292 -17.02 6.79 -2.20
CA ASN A 292 -17.88 6.51 -3.35
C ASN A 292 -18.28 7.79 -4.09
N ALA A 293 -18.71 8.83 -3.37
CA ALA A 293 -19.10 10.10 -3.97
C ALA A 293 -17.93 10.77 -4.73
N VAL A 294 -16.74 10.79 -4.13
CA VAL A 294 -15.55 11.37 -4.77
C VAL A 294 -15.04 10.47 -5.91
N GLY A 295 -15.07 9.15 -5.74
CA GLY A 295 -14.67 8.19 -6.78
C GLY A 295 -15.55 8.28 -8.03
N LEU A 296 -16.87 8.37 -7.85
CA LEU A 296 -17.83 8.51 -8.96
C LEU A 296 -17.66 9.83 -9.70
N SER A 297 -17.49 10.95 -8.99
CA SER A 297 -17.29 12.25 -9.64
C SER A 297 -15.99 12.29 -10.47
N GLN A 298 -14.91 11.68 -9.97
CA GLN A 298 -13.66 11.53 -10.72
C GLN A 298 -13.80 10.62 -11.95
N ALA A 299 -14.55 9.52 -11.83
CA ALA A 299 -14.81 8.61 -12.95
C ALA A 299 -15.61 9.30 -14.05
N GLN A 300 -16.66 10.05 -13.69
CA GLN A 300 -17.47 10.83 -14.62
C GLN A 300 -16.66 11.93 -15.31
N ALA A 301 -15.77 12.61 -14.59
CA ALA A 301 -14.90 13.62 -15.18
C ALA A 301 -13.94 13.04 -16.23
N ARG A 302 -13.43 11.82 -16.00
CA ARG A 302 -12.55 11.13 -16.96
C ARG A 302 -13.28 10.60 -18.19
N GLY A 303 -14.54 10.18 -18.06
CA GLY A 303 -15.35 9.74 -19.20
C GLY A 303 -15.74 10.86 -20.17
N ARG A 304 -15.50 12.13 -19.81
CA ARG A 304 -15.77 13.32 -20.64
C ARG A 304 -14.51 13.90 -21.30
N ALA A 305 -13.32 13.43 -20.94
CA ALA A 305 -12.03 13.91 -21.44
C ALA A 305 -11.46 12.94 -22.47
#